data_AF-A0A519M531-F1
#
_entry.id   AF-A0A519M531-F1
#
_cell.length_a   1.000
_cell.length_b   1.000
_cell.length_c   1.000
_cell.angle_alpha   90.00
_cell.angle_beta   90.00
_cell.angle_gamma   90.00
#
_symmetry.space_group_name_H-M   'P 1'
#
loop_
_entity.id
_entity.type
_entity.pdbx_description
1 polymer ?
#
loop_
_entity_poly.entity_id
_entity_poly.type
_entity_poly.pdbx_seq_one_letter_code
_entity_poly.pdbx_strand_id
1 'polypeptide(L)'
;MTTQVAQEIEIATPRPGRPKKVGNVRVRFVQSRGEVKLADVGLRQFLDALRHIKRLPDTSPATALLRLREQLKQLPEVDKKRLVRLAQDYNPATRALLGALLEGLGENKLAAKLQASLNPLTTYKLGLSDLVLPNRAKWRIQ
;
A
#
# COMPACT_ATOMS: atom_id res chain seq x y z
N MET A 1 -18.93 -30.47 -6.44
CA MET A 1 -18.19 -29.28 -6.91
C MET A 1 -17.74 -28.51 -5.69
N THR A 2 -16.44 -28.45 -5.39
CA THR A 2 -15.90 -27.93 -4.12
C THR A 2 -15.29 -26.54 -4.33
N THR A 3 -15.94 -25.52 -3.78
CA THR A 3 -15.36 -24.17 -3.68
C THR A 3 -14.41 -24.15 -2.48
N GLN A 4 -13.10 -24.28 -2.71
CA GLN A 4 -12.10 -24.11 -1.66
C GLN A 4 -11.77 -22.62 -1.51
N VAL A 5 -12.29 -22.00 -0.45
CA VAL A 5 -11.88 -20.67 0.01
C VAL A 5 -10.66 -20.84 0.91
N ALA A 6 -9.49 -20.42 0.44
CA ALA A 6 -8.28 -20.39 1.25
C ALA A 6 -8.40 -19.31 2.34
N GLN A 7 -8.74 -19.72 3.56
CA GLN A 7 -8.74 -18.85 4.75
C GLN A 7 -7.33 -18.83 5.37
N GLU A 8 -6.47 -17.91 4.91
CA GLU A 8 -5.18 -17.63 5.55
C GLU A 8 -5.28 -16.27 6.24
N ILE A 9 -5.21 -16.27 7.58
CA ILE A 9 -5.28 -15.06 8.40
C ILE A 9 -3.87 -14.84 8.96
N GLU A 10 -3.18 -13.80 8.48
CA GLU A 10 -1.88 -13.38 9.00
C GLU A 10 -2.07 -12.42 10.18
N ILE A 11 -1.48 -12.74 11.33
CA ILE A 11 -1.55 -11.92 12.54
C ILE A 11 -0.13 -11.47 12.90
N ALA A 12 0.11 -10.17 12.83
CA ALA A 12 1.39 -9.57 13.22
C ALA A 12 1.43 -9.36 14.74
N THR A 13 2.36 -10.02 15.44
CA THR A 13 2.48 -9.93 16.92
C THR A 13 3.94 -9.72 17.33
N PRO A 14 4.24 -8.84 18.31
CA PRO A 14 5.62 -8.50 18.71
C PRO A 14 6.34 -9.57 19.55
N ARG A 15 5.63 -10.59 20.04
CA ARG A 15 6.23 -11.79 20.66
C ARG A 15 5.78 -13.02 19.87
N PRO A 16 6.67 -13.70 19.12
CA PRO A 16 6.29 -14.90 18.39
C PRO A 16 6.03 -16.04 19.38
N GLY A 17 4.76 -16.25 19.72
CA GLY A 17 4.32 -17.53 20.29
C GLY A 17 4.40 -18.62 19.21
N ARG A 18 4.60 -19.87 19.64
CA ARG A 18 4.62 -21.02 18.71
C ARG A 18 3.34 -21.04 17.86
N PRO A 19 3.43 -21.32 16.55
CA PRO A 19 2.26 -21.36 15.67
C PRO A 19 1.26 -22.40 16.18
N LYS A 20 0.07 -21.96 16.57
CA LYS A 20 -1.05 -22.83 16.95
C LYS A 20 -2.06 -22.88 15.81
N LYS A 21 -2.42 -24.10 15.40
CA LYS A 21 -3.61 -24.36 14.58
C LYS A 21 -4.83 -24.20 15.49
N VAL A 22 -5.76 -23.34 15.10
CA VAL A 22 -7.13 -23.33 15.65
C VAL A 22 -8.05 -23.73 14.51
N GLY A 23 -8.43 -25.00 14.44
CA GLY A 23 -9.27 -25.55 13.37
C GLY A 23 -8.59 -25.61 11.98
N ASN A 24 -9.32 -25.23 10.93
CA ASN A 24 -8.92 -25.36 9.51
C ASN A 24 -8.09 -24.16 8.97
N VAL A 25 -7.75 -23.19 9.83
CA VAL A 25 -7.06 -21.95 9.45
C VAL A 25 -5.59 -22.02 9.83
N ARG A 26 -4.69 -21.81 8.86
CA ARG A 26 -3.26 -21.66 9.12
C ARG A 26 -2.99 -20.22 9.51
N VAL A 27 -2.56 -20.02 10.76
CA VAL A 27 -2.17 -18.69 11.27
C VAL A 27 -0.65 -18.57 11.19
N ARG A 28 -0.15 -17.73 10.27
CA ARG A 28 1.27 -17.37 10.20
C ARG A 28 1.52 -16.14 11.06
N PHE A 29 2.46 -16.26 11.98
CA PHE A 29 2.90 -15.16 12.85
C PHE A 29 4.09 -14.47 12.21
N VAL A 30 3.89 -13.23 11.75
CA VAL A 30 4.99 -12.39 11.24
C VAL A 30 5.49 -11.52 12.40
N GLN A 31 6.81 -11.53 12.61
CA GLN A 31 7.46 -10.81 13.70
C GLN A 31 7.36 -9.30 13.46
N SER A 32 6.54 -8.60 14.26
CA SER A 32 6.45 -7.14 14.19
C SER A 32 7.62 -6.49 14.94
N ARG A 33 8.52 -5.83 14.22
CA ARG A 33 9.54 -4.95 14.81
C ARG A 33 8.90 -3.59 15.14
N GLY A 34 8.32 -3.48 16.34
CA GLY A 34 7.83 -2.23 16.91
C GLY A 34 6.42 -2.33 17.50
N GLU A 35 6.13 -1.49 18.49
CA GLU A 35 4.78 -1.31 19.04
C GLU A 35 3.80 -0.99 17.90
N VAL A 36 2.99 -1.98 17.56
CA VAL A 36 2.00 -1.85 16.50
C VAL A 36 0.85 -1.01 17.05
N LYS A 37 0.90 0.31 16.82
CA LYS A 37 -0.28 1.14 17.05
C LYS A 37 -1.35 0.71 16.04
N LEU A 38 -2.57 0.48 16.49
CA LEU A 38 -3.70 0.08 15.63
C LEU A 38 -3.87 1.03 14.42
N ALA A 39 -3.57 2.31 14.61
CA ALA A 39 -3.56 3.31 13.53
C ALA A 39 -2.49 3.03 12.44
N ASP A 40 -1.31 2.53 12.82
CA ASP A 40 -0.24 2.20 11.87
C ASP A 40 -0.53 0.92 11.10
N VAL A 41 -1.33 0.00 11.66
CA VAL A 41 -1.80 -1.20 10.94
C VAL A 41 -2.59 -0.81 9.71
N GLY A 42 -3.55 0.11 9.86
CA GLY A 42 -4.36 0.58 8.74
C GLY A 42 -3.52 1.25 7.64
N LEU A 43 -2.54 2.08 8.03
CA LEU A 43 -1.63 2.73 7.10
C LEU A 43 -0.72 1.73 6.37
N ARG A 44 -0.21 0.71 7.06
CA ARG A 44 0.60 -0.36 6.46
C ARG A 44 -0.23 -1.21 5.51
N GLN A 45 -1.45 -1.59 5.90
CA GLN A 45 -2.39 -2.30 5.02
C GLN A 45 -2.68 -1.51 3.74
N PHE A 46 -2.84 -0.19 3.84
CA PHE A 46 -3.00 0.69 2.69
C PHE A 46 -1.79 0.63 1.74
N LEU A 47 -0.57 0.70 2.30
CA LEU A 47 0.67 0.61 1.52
C LEU A 47 0.86 -0.79 0.90
N ASP A 48 0.48 -1.85 1.60
CA ASP A 48 0.51 -3.21 1.07
C ASP A 48 -0.51 -3.39 -0.05
N ALA A 49 -1.71 -2.82 0.06
CA ALA A 49 -2.69 -2.81 -1.03
C ALA A 49 -2.13 -2.11 -2.29
N LEU A 50 -1.44 -0.98 -2.13
CA LEU A 50 -0.75 -0.30 -3.24
C LEU A 50 0.38 -1.15 -3.83
N ARG A 51 1.19 -1.79 -3.00
CA ARG A 51 2.28 -2.68 -3.42
C ARG A 51 1.77 -3.87 -4.21
N HIS A 52 0.65 -4.44 -3.80
CA HIS A 52 0.07 -5.64 -4.36
C HIS A 52 -1.02 -5.37 -5.40
N ILE A 53 -1.22 -4.12 -5.84
CA ILE A 53 -2.30 -3.73 -6.75
C ILE A 53 -2.34 -4.52 -8.07
N LYS A 54 -1.18 -5.05 -8.50
CA LYS A 54 -1.05 -5.93 -9.68
C LYS A 54 -1.47 -7.38 -9.48
N ARG A 55 -1.42 -7.85 -8.24
CA ARG A 55 -1.64 -9.25 -7.86
C ARG A 55 -3.06 -9.50 -7.35
N LEU A 56 -3.94 -8.50 -7.30
CA LEU A 56 -5.34 -8.73 -6.91
C LEU A 56 -6.04 -9.53 -8.01
N PRO A 57 -6.52 -10.76 -7.71
CA PRO A 57 -7.24 -11.59 -8.68
C PRO A 57 -8.70 -11.13 -8.87
N ASP A 58 -9.31 -10.52 -7.85
CA ASP A 58 -10.75 -10.22 -7.80
C ASP A 58 -11.14 -8.79 -8.17
N THR A 59 -10.18 -7.93 -8.54
CA THR A 59 -10.50 -6.51 -8.81
C THR A 59 -9.55 -5.89 -9.82
N SER A 60 -10.11 -5.14 -10.78
CA SER A 60 -9.32 -4.37 -11.72
C SER A 60 -8.42 -3.37 -10.99
N PRO A 61 -7.13 -3.25 -11.35
CA PRO A 61 -6.17 -2.36 -10.67
C PRO A 61 -6.64 -0.90 -10.66
N ALA A 62 -7.41 -0.51 -11.69
CA ALA A 62 -8.06 0.80 -11.77
C ALA A 62 -9.05 1.07 -10.62
N THR A 63 -9.98 0.14 -10.38
CA THR A 63 -11.00 0.28 -9.34
C THR A 63 -10.39 0.27 -7.94
N ALA A 64 -9.40 -0.61 -7.72
CA ALA A 64 -8.64 -0.64 -6.47
C ALA A 64 -7.94 0.70 -6.21
N LEU A 65 -7.31 1.28 -7.24
CA LEU A 65 -6.62 2.57 -7.11
C LEU A 65 -7.60 3.72 -6.82
N LEU A 66 -8.80 3.72 -7.43
CA LEU A 66 -9.85 4.70 -7.12
C LEU A 66 -10.32 4.59 -5.66
N ARG A 67 -10.54 3.38 -5.14
CA ARG A 67 -10.88 3.16 -3.74
C ARG A 67 -9.80 3.68 -2.80
N LEU A 68 -8.54 3.36 -3.09
CA LEU A 68 -7.39 3.81 -2.30
C LEU A 68 -7.27 5.34 -2.33
N ARG A 69 -7.54 5.98 -3.48
CA ARG A 69 -7.57 7.44 -3.60
C ARG A 69 -8.63 8.06 -2.68
N GLU A 70 -9.84 7.53 -2.66
CA GLU A 70 -10.91 8.04 -1.79
C GLU A 70 -10.57 7.85 -0.30
N GLN A 71 -10.02 6.70 0.08
CA GLN A 71 -9.53 6.48 1.44
C GLN A 71 -8.42 7.47 1.82
N LEU A 72 -7.49 7.75 0.88
CA LEU A 72 -6.43 8.74 1.08
C LEU A 72 -6.97 10.16 1.25
N LYS A 73 -8.07 10.49 0.56
CA LYS A 73 -8.75 11.79 0.69
C LYS A 73 -9.40 11.96 2.06
N GLN A 74 -9.95 10.89 2.64
CA GLN A 74 -10.59 10.90 3.96
C GLN A 74 -9.61 10.92 5.13
N LEU A 75 -8.33 10.56 4.89
CA LEU A 75 -7.30 10.57 5.93
C LEU A 75 -6.92 12.00 6.35
N PRO A 76 -6.75 12.27 7.65
CA PRO A 76 -6.28 13.57 8.13
C PRO A 76 -4.81 13.80 7.75
N GLU A 77 -4.39 15.07 7.69
CA GLU A 77 -3.01 15.43 7.31
C GLU A 77 -1.92 14.74 8.14
N VAL A 78 -2.19 14.51 9.43
CA VAL A 78 -1.27 13.82 10.35
C VAL A 78 -1.00 12.41 9.87
N ASP A 79 -2.04 11.69 9.45
CA ASP A 79 -1.92 10.33 8.95
C ASP A 79 -1.31 10.30 7.56
N LYS A 80 -1.60 11.27 6.69
CA LYS A 80 -0.90 11.41 5.40
C LYS A 80 0.61 11.58 5.60
N LYS A 81 1.02 12.41 6.57
CA LYS A 81 2.45 12.59 6.93
C LYS A 81 3.08 11.29 7.45
N ARG A 82 2.35 10.53 8.28
CA ARG A 82 2.79 9.20 8.75
C ARG A 82 2.91 8.21 7.60
N LEU A 83 1.94 8.18 6.70
CA LEU A 83 1.90 7.32 5.52
C LEU A 83 3.12 7.58 4.61
N VAL A 84 3.46 8.85 4.38
CA VAL A 84 4.67 9.24 3.63
C VAL A 84 5.94 8.73 4.30
N ARG A 85 6.01 8.83 5.64
CA ARG A 85 7.16 8.32 6.40
C ARG A 85 7.27 6.80 6.31
N LEU A 86 6.17 6.08 6.47
CA LEU A 86 6.12 4.62 6.33
C LEU A 86 6.45 4.17 4.91
N ALA A 87 6.00 4.90 3.88
CA ALA A 87 6.27 4.58 2.49
C ALA A 87 7.77 4.62 2.14
N GLN A 88 8.61 5.31 2.92
CA GLN A 88 10.06 5.33 2.71
C GLN A 88 10.70 3.94 2.86
N ASP A 89 10.12 3.09 3.71
CA ASP A 89 10.56 1.69 3.90
C ASP A 89 10.07 0.75 2.78
N TYR A 90 9.18 1.24 1.91
CA TYR A 90 8.59 0.47 0.83
C TYR A 90 9.34 0.66 -0.49
N ASN A 91 9.02 -0.22 -1.45
CA ASN A 91 9.65 -0.20 -2.75
C ASN A 91 9.42 1.16 -3.47
N PRO A 92 10.33 1.56 -4.37
CA PRO A 92 10.21 2.85 -5.06
C PRO A 92 8.93 2.98 -5.91
N ALA A 93 8.37 1.86 -6.42
CA ALA A 93 7.14 1.87 -7.20
C ALA A 93 5.90 2.28 -6.36
N THR A 94 5.76 1.73 -5.15
CA THR A 94 4.71 2.08 -4.18
C THR A 94 4.84 3.54 -3.75
N ARG A 95 6.06 4.02 -3.54
CA ARG A 95 6.33 5.44 -3.25
C ARG A 95 5.90 6.36 -4.39
N ALA A 96 6.20 5.98 -5.64
CA ALA A 96 5.79 6.74 -6.81
C ALA A 96 4.26 6.79 -6.95
N LEU A 97 3.58 5.66 -6.74
CA LEU A 97 2.13 5.59 -6.75
C LEU A 97 1.49 6.47 -5.67
N LEU A 98 2.00 6.36 -4.45
CA LEU A 98 1.48 7.16 -3.35
C LEU A 98 1.70 8.65 -3.60
N GLY A 99 2.88 9.03 -4.10
CA GLY A 99 3.20 10.40 -4.48
C GLY A 99 2.27 10.95 -5.55
N ALA A 100 1.96 10.13 -6.57
CA ALA A 100 1.02 10.50 -7.62
C ALA A 100 -0.40 10.70 -7.08
N LEU A 101 -0.86 9.84 -6.15
CA LEU A 101 -2.16 10.01 -5.49
C LEU A 101 -2.22 11.29 -4.64
N LEU A 102 -1.17 11.57 -3.86
CA LEU A 102 -1.07 12.77 -3.03
C LEU A 102 -1.06 14.04 -3.88
N GLU A 103 -0.31 14.05 -4.98
CA GLU A 103 -0.31 15.17 -5.92
C GLU A 103 -1.71 15.39 -6.53
N GLY A 104 -2.41 14.32 -6.90
CA GLY A 104 -3.79 14.39 -7.39
C GLY A 104 -4.81 14.91 -6.37
N LEU A 105 -4.46 14.90 -5.08
CA LEU A 105 -5.25 15.47 -3.99
C LEU A 105 -4.83 16.91 -3.63
N GLY A 106 -3.81 17.48 -4.30
CA GLY A 106 -3.26 18.80 -4.00
C GLY A 106 -2.19 18.83 -2.90
N GLU A 107 -1.77 17.66 -2.40
CA GLU A 107 -0.77 17.50 -1.34
C GLU A 107 0.67 17.59 -1.89
N ASN A 108 0.94 18.65 -2.66
CA ASN A 108 2.18 18.82 -3.41
C ASN A 108 3.45 18.78 -2.53
N LYS A 109 3.37 19.25 -1.28
CA LYS A 109 4.49 19.20 -0.33
C LYS A 109 4.88 17.77 0.06
N LEU A 110 3.88 16.91 0.27
CA LEU A 110 4.09 15.51 0.63
C LEU A 110 4.54 14.70 -0.59
N ALA A 111 3.93 14.98 -1.74
CA ALA A 111 4.33 14.43 -3.02
C ALA A 111 5.80 14.74 -3.32
N ALA A 112 6.24 16.00 -3.19
CA ALA A 112 7.63 16.40 -3.44
C ALA A 112 8.63 15.65 -2.54
N LYS A 113 8.29 15.39 -1.27
CA LYS A 113 9.14 14.57 -0.37
C LYS A 113 9.31 13.14 -0.88
N LEU A 114 8.24 12.52 -1.37
CA LEU A 114 8.32 11.19 -1.95
C LEU A 114 9.11 11.22 -3.26
N GLN A 115 8.88 12.22 -4.10
CA GLN A 115 9.59 12.40 -5.36
C GLN A 115 11.11 12.56 -5.14
N ALA A 116 11.52 13.33 -4.13
CA ALA A 116 12.92 13.50 -3.76
C ALA A 116 13.57 12.20 -3.25
N SER A 117 12.79 11.28 -2.68
CA SER A 117 13.28 9.96 -2.25
C SER A 117 13.43 8.95 -3.40
N LEU A 118 12.89 9.26 -4.58
CA LEU A 118 12.92 8.38 -5.75
C LEU A 118 14.11 8.71 -6.63
N ASN A 119 14.70 7.69 -7.24
CA ASN A 119 15.75 7.91 -8.22
C ASN A 119 15.11 8.35 -9.56
N PRO A 120 15.52 9.50 -10.12
CA PRO A 120 14.99 10.01 -11.37
C PRO A 120 15.27 9.11 -12.58
N LEU A 121 16.20 8.16 -12.50
CA LEU A 121 16.52 7.26 -13.62
C LEU A 121 15.65 6.00 -13.63
N THR A 122 14.81 5.79 -12.62
CA THR A 122 13.96 4.60 -12.51
C THR A 122 12.62 4.78 -13.21
N THR A 123 12.23 3.80 -14.01
CA THR A 123 10.90 3.72 -14.63
C THR A 123 10.14 2.53 -14.07
N TYR A 124 8.89 2.75 -13.64
CA TYR A 124 8.08 1.71 -12.99
C TYR A 124 7.03 1.21 -13.96
N LYS A 125 7.24 0.02 -14.51
CA LYS A 125 6.25 -0.67 -15.34
C LYS A 125 5.15 -1.18 -14.43
N LEU A 126 4.13 -0.39 -14.12
CA LEU A 126 3.01 -0.77 -13.28
C LEU A 126 1.77 -1.21 -14.08
N GLY A 127 1.71 -0.93 -15.39
CA GLY A 127 0.59 -1.31 -16.25
C GLY A 127 -0.71 -0.59 -15.85
N LEU A 128 -0.59 0.63 -15.32
CA LEU A 128 -1.73 1.44 -14.88
C LEU A 128 -2.13 2.38 -16.01
N SER A 129 -3.40 2.36 -16.40
CA SER A 129 -3.93 3.20 -17.48
C SER A 129 -3.93 4.70 -17.11
N ASP A 130 -3.74 5.58 -18.12
CA ASP A 130 -3.83 7.04 -17.96
C ASP A 130 -5.13 7.50 -17.29
N LEU A 131 -6.22 6.76 -17.54
CA LEU A 131 -7.55 7.04 -17.01
C LEU A 131 -7.60 7.17 -15.49
N VAL A 132 -6.74 6.45 -14.77
CA VAL A 132 -6.79 6.36 -13.31
C VAL A 132 -5.79 7.32 -12.67
N LEU A 133 -4.68 7.58 -13.36
CA LEU A 133 -3.57 8.37 -12.86
C LEU A 133 -3.03 9.29 -13.97
N PRO A 134 -3.64 10.46 -14.20
CA PRO A 134 -3.25 11.36 -15.29
C PRO A 134 -1.84 11.92 -15.12
N ASN A 135 -1.32 11.96 -13.88
CA ASN A 135 0.05 12.37 -13.56
C ASN A 135 1.07 11.22 -13.61
N ARG A 136 0.73 10.02 -14.11
CA ARG A 136 1.65 8.87 -14.19
C ARG A 136 2.95 9.17 -14.93
N ALA A 137 2.89 10.02 -15.96
CA ALA A 137 4.06 10.44 -16.75
C ALA A 137 5.08 11.21 -15.88
N LYS A 138 4.60 12.09 -14.99
CA LYS A 138 5.44 12.85 -14.06
C LYS A 138 6.16 11.95 -13.06
N TRP A 139 5.54 10.83 -12.72
CA TRP A 139 6.07 9.82 -11.80
C TRP A 139 6.78 8.65 -12.48
N ARG A 140 6.98 8.72 -13.81
CA ARG A 140 7.62 7.66 -14.63
C ARG A 140 6.97 6.28 -14.44
N ILE A 141 5.65 6.27 -14.33
CA ILE A 141 4.84 5.06 -14.21
C ILE A 141 4.31 4.69 -15.60
N GLN A 142 4.69 3.53 -16.12
CA GLN A 142 4.28 2.96 -17.42
C GLN A 142 3.35 1.76 -17.26
#